data_AF-A0A3E4UJM0-F1
#
_entry.id   AF-A0A3E4UJM0-F1
#
_cell.length_a   1.000
_cell.length_b   1.000
_cell.length_c   1.000
_cell.angle_alpha   90.00
_cell.angle_beta   90.00
_cell.angle_gamma   90.00
#
_symmetry.space_group_name_H-M   'P 1'
#
loop_
_entity.id
_entity.type
_entity.pdbx_description
1 polymer ?
#
loop_
_entity_poly.entity_id
_entity_poly.type
_entity_poly.pdbx_seq_one_letter_code
_entity_poly.pdbx_strand_id
1 'polypeptide(L)'
;MGDVSIKMYDKFGCVLRIESTCNDISTFRVEREVQHRDGTSDIRKAPLKKSIYSLYQLFTILKSANYRYLEFISSFDDHSSGRKKLDEVSHSRREKERTYRGFNFFDSRDLSVLEAISKGEYMTFGIQG
;
A
#
# COMPACT_ATOMS: atom_id res chain seq x y z
N MET A 1 -0.40 24.34 -6.13
CA MET A 1 0.19 23.41 -5.12
C MET A 1 -0.39 23.82 -3.78
N GLY A 2 -1.11 22.93 -3.08
CA GLY A 2 -1.75 23.27 -1.81
C GLY A 2 -0.75 23.50 -0.68
N ASP A 3 -1.21 24.06 0.44
CA ASP A 3 -0.38 24.42 1.60
C ASP A 3 0.28 23.22 2.28
N VAL A 4 -0.30 22.04 2.13
CA VAL A 4 0.25 20.74 2.55
C VAL A 4 0.02 19.74 1.42
N SER A 5 1.04 18.95 1.08
CA SER A 5 0.91 17.87 0.11
C SER A 5 1.76 16.67 0.46
N ILE A 6 1.28 15.48 0.09
CA ILE A 6 2.04 14.24 0.11
C ILE A 6 2.42 13.93 -1.33
N LYS A 7 3.67 13.54 -1.55
CA LYS A 7 4.18 13.10 -2.84
C LYS A 7 4.70 11.67 -2.69
N MET A 8 4.38 10.88 -3.69
CA MET A 8 4.84 9.50 -3.79
C MET A 8 5.41 9.30 -5.19
N TYR A 9 6.61 8.77 -5.26
CA TYR A 9 7.28 8.53 -6.54
C TYR A 9 8.27 7.39 -6.42
N ASP A 10 8.54 6.78 -7.56
CA ASP A 10 9.64 5.84 -7.71
C ASP A 10 10.96 6.61 -7.69
N LYS A 11 11.78 6.28 -6.71
CA LYS A 11 13.14 6.77 -6.61
C LYS A 11 14.09 5.73 -7.18
N PHE A 12 14.78 6.11 -8.26
CA PHE A 12 15.80 5.31 -8.93
C PHE A 12 15.29 4.01 -9.59
N GLY A 13 13.99 3.83 -9.79
CA GLY A 13 13.45 2.64 -10.46
C GLY A 13 13.23 1.45 -9.53
N CYS A 14 13.46 1.60 -8.23
CA CYS A 14 13.56 0.46 -7.30
C CYS A 14 13.08 0.73 -5.88
N VAL A 15 12.84 1.99 -5.51
CA VAL A 15 12.43 2.36 -4.15
C VAL A 15 11.24 3.29 -4.20
N LEU A 16 10.12 2.84 -3.64
CA LEU A 16 8.99 3.74 -3.40
C LEU A 16 9.37 4.75 -2.31
N ARG A 17 9.33 6.04 -2.66
CA ARG A 17 9.53 7.12 -1.71
C ARG A 17 8.22 7.86 -1.45
N ILE A 18 7.95 8.10 -0.18
CA ILE A 18 6.83 8.93 0.29
C ILE A 18 7.41 10.11 1.07
N GLU A 19 7.05 11.32 0.67
CA GLU A 19 7.46 12.55 1.34
C GLU A 19 6.27 13.50 1.53
N SER A 20 6.33 14.31 2.58
CA SER A 20 5.35 15.36 2.84
C SER A 20 6.02 16.71 2.70
N THR A 21 5.36 17.65 2.04
CA THR A 21 5.78 19.06 1.94
C THR A 21 4.71 19.96 2.53
N CYS A 22 5.11 20.97 3.28
CA CYS A 22 4.21 21.93 3.91
C CYS A 22 4.77 23.35 3.77
N ASN A 23 4.01 24.22 3.12
CA ASN A 23 4.34 25.63 2.92
C ASN A 23 3.84 26.48 4.09
N ASP A 24 2.59 26.24 4.51
CA ASP A 24 2.01 26.87 5.69
C ASP A 24 1.68 25.83 6.76
N ILE A 25 2.47 25.84 7.82
CA ILE A 25 2.30 24.91 8.96
C ILE A 25 1.16 25.34 9.89
N SER A 26 0.63 26.55 9.74
CA SER A 26 -0.45 27.08 10.58
C SER A 26 -1.76 26.30 10.42
N THR A 27 -1.90 25.55 9.32
CA THR A 27 -3.00 24.62 9.10
C THR A 27 -3.06 23.50 10.15
N PHE A 28 -1.92 23.16 10.77
CA PHE A 28 -1.89 22.17 11.83
C PHE A 28 -2.21 22.83 13.17
N ARG A 29 -3.15 22.25 13.93
CA ARG A 29 -3.49 22.73 15.26
C ARG A 29 -3.01 21.76 16.32
N VAL A 30 -2.19 22.25 17.24
CA VAL A 30 -1.63 21.49 18.36
C VAL A 30 -2.11 22.10 19.67
N GLU A 31 -2.22 21.27 20.70
CA GLU A 31 -2.37 21.78 22.06
C GLU A 31 -1.06 22.44 22.48
N ARG A 32 -1.16 23.70 22.86
CA ARG A 32 -0.04 24.48 23.39
C ARG A 32 -0.56 25.58 24.29
N GLU A 33 0.32 26.05 25.16
CA GLU A 33 0.08 27.28 25.89
C GLU A 33 0.02 28.48 24.92
N VAL A 34 -0.99 29.31 25.09
CA VAL A 34 -1.19 30.55 24.35
C VAL A 34 -1.14 31.70 25.34
N GLN A 35 -0.16 32.58 25.15
CA GLN A 35 -0.03 33.82 25.91
C GLN A 35 -0.96 34.89 25.32
N HIS A 36 -1.73 35.56 26.17
CA HIS A 36 -2.67 36.62 25.82
C HIS A 36 -2.06 38.01 26.05
N ARG A 37 -2.68 39.05 25.47
CA ARG A 37 -2.20 40.43 25.61
C ARG A 37 -2.34 40.99 27.02
N ASP A 38 -3.24 40.44 27.82
CA ASP A 38 -3.46 40.80 29.22
C ASP A 38 -2.48 40.10 30.18
N GLY A 39 -1.54 39.31 29.67
CA GLY A 39 -0.54 38.58 30.45
C GLY A 39 -1.02 37.25 31.00
N THR A 40 -2.27 36.85 30.73
CA THR A 40 -2.77 35.52 31.07
C THR A 40 -2.32 34.48 30.05
N SER A 41 -2.34 33.21 30.45
CA SER A 41 -2.07 32.09 29.54
C SER A 41 -3.08 30.96 29.71
N ASP A 42 -3.34 30.23 28.64
CA ASP A 42 -4.15 29.01 28.69
C ASP A 42 -3.69 27.96 27.70
N ILE A 43 -3.98 26.71 28.00
CA ILE A 43 -3.73 25.58 27.09
C ILE A 43 -4.93 25.45 26.16
N ARG A 44 -4.70 25.61 24.87
CA ARG A 44 -5.75 25.42 23.85
C ARG A 44 -5.18 24.85 22.55
N LYS A 45 -6.08 24.28 21.75
CA LYS A 45 -5.76 23.78 20.41
C LYS A 45 -5.61 24.96 19.43
N ALA A 46 -4.38 25.38 19.20
CA ALA A 46 -4.03 26.57 18.42
C ALA A 46 -3.18 26.22 17.18
N PRO A 47 -3.18 27.06 16.14
CA PRO A 47 -2.29 26.92 14.99
C PRO A 47 -0.83 26.78 15.41
N LEU A 48 -0.11 25.88 14.73
CA LEU A 48 1.32 25.69 14.89
C LEU A 48 2.06 26.96 14.44
N LYS A 49 3.04 27.40 15.21
CA LYS A 49 3.82 28.62 14.90
C LYS A 49 5.07 28.25 14.14
N LYS A 50 5.45 29.06 13.14
CA LYS A 50 6.72 28.89 12.42
C LYS A 50 7.88 29.28 13.32
N SER A 51 8.42 28.30 14.04
CA SER A 51 9.50 28.46 15.01
C SER A 51 10.26 27.14 15.18
N ILE A 52 11.51 27.21 15.63
CA ILE A 52 12.33 26.05 15.97
C ILE A 52 11.67 25.14 17.02
N TYR A 53 10.87 25.71 17.93
CA TYR A 53 10.14 24.95 18.95
C TYR A 53 9.04 24.05 18.37
N SER A 54 8.55 24.37 17.17
CA SER A 54 7.51 23.59 16.49
C SER A 54 8.07 22.48 15.60
N LEU A 55 9.40 22.36 15.45
CA LEU A 55 10.02 21.35 14.59
C LEU A 55 9.67 19.92 14.99
N TYR A 56 9.68 19.62 16.29
CA TYR A 56 9.36 18.27 16.78
C TYR A 56 7.89 17.90 16.50
N GLN A 57 6.97 18.83 16.76
CA GLN A 57 5.54 18.65 16.51
C GLN A 57 5.27 18.48 15.00
N LEU A 58 5.86 19.34 14.17
CA LEU A 58 5.75 19.26 12.72
C LEU A 58 6.32 17.93 12.19
N PHE A 59 7.51 17.54 12.63
CA PHE A 59 8.13 16.26 12.28
C PHE A 59 7.20 15.10 12.60
N THR A 60 6.62 15.09 13.79
CA THR A 60 5.71 14.02 14.24
C THR A 60 4.48 13.95 13.33
N ILE A 61 3.85 15.09 13.06
CA ILE A 61 2.66 15.17 12.20
C ILE A 61 2.95 14.65 10.79
N LEU A 62 4.03 15.14 10.15
CA LEU A 62 4.39 14.76 8.79
C LEU A 62 4.85 13.30 8.71
N LYS A 63 5.60 12.82 9.73
CA LYS A 63 5.98 11.42 9.86
C LYS A 63 4.74 10.54 9.93
N SER A 64 3.80 10.81 10.84
CA SER A 64 2.56 10.05 10.96
C SER A 64 1.72 10.06 9.68
N ALA A 65 1.70 11.17 8.95
CA ALA A 65 1.04 11.23 7.64
C ALA A 65 1.67 10.27 6.63
N ASN A 66 3.00 10.26 6.50
CA ASN A 66 3.71 9.33 5.63
C ASN A 66 3.49 7.86 6.05
N TYR A 67 3.53 7.56 7.36
CA TYR A 67 3.33 6.19 7.85
C TYR A 67 1.94 5.65 7.56
N ARG A 68 0.89 6.45 7.68
CA ARG A 68 -0.47 6.01 7.33
C ARG A 68 -0.60 5.63 5.86
N TYR A 69 0.06 6.39 4.97
CA TYR A 69 0.09 6.05 3.55
C TYR A 69 0.93 4.81 3.28
N LEU A 70 2.06 4.65 3.98
CA LEU A 70 2.87 3.44 3.86
C LEU A 70 2.07 2.20 4.30
N GLU A 71 1.40 2.28 5.45
CA GLU A 71 0.54 1.21 5.97
C GLU A 71 -0.60 0.87 4.99
N PHE A 72 -1.24 1.88 4.41
CA PHE A 72 -2.28 1.69 3.40
C PHE A 72 -1.76 0.96 2.13
N ILE A 73 -0.53 1.24 1.70
CA ILE A 73 0.05 0.54 0.53
C ILE A 73 0.47 -0.88 0.90
N SER A 74 1.02 -1.04 2.11
CA SER A 74 1.42 -2.34 2.64
C SER A 74 0.26 -3.30 2.84
N SER A 75 -0.99 -2.82 2.89
CA SER A 75 -2.16 -3.69 3.00
C SER A 75 -2.60 -4.30 1.67
N PHE A 76 -2.01 -3.91 0.53
CA PHE A 76 -2.30 -4.54 -0.75
C PHE A 76 -1.70 -5.95 -0.82
N ASP A 77 -2.52 -6.90 -1.26
CA ASP A 77 -2.07 -8.27 -1.50
C ASP A 77 -1.03 -8.31 -2.62
N ASP A 78 0.08 -9.01 -2.37
CA ASP A 78 1.06 -9.29 -3.42
C ASP A 78 0.61 -10.46 -4.29
N HIS A 79 -0.05 -10.13 -5.40
CA HIS A 79 -0.45 -11.11 -6.41
C HIS A 79 0.68 -11.50 -7.39
N SER A 80 1.93 -11.07 -7.16
CA SER A 80 3.06 -11.37 -8.07
C SER A 80 3.28 -12.88 -8.23
N SER A 81 3.14 -13.64 -7.14
CA SER A 81 3.24 -15.10 -7.16
C SER A 81 2.10 -15.75 -7.95
N GLY A 82 0.88 -15.26 -7.78
CA GLY A 82 -0.30 -15.71 -8.54
C GLY A 82 -0.14 -15.46 -10.03
N ARG A 83 0.37 -14.28 -10.42
CA ARG A 83 0.67 -13.97 -11.83
C ARG A 83 1.72 -14.91 -12.42
N LYS A 84 2.81 -15.18 -11.70
CA LYS A 84 3.85 -16.13 -12.16
C LYS A 84 3.29 -17.55 -12.34
N LYS A 85 2.52 -18.05 -11.37
CA LYS A 85 1.88 -19.37 -11.46
C LYS A 85 0.90 -19.43 -12.63
N LEU A 86 0.08 -18.39 -12.80
CA LEU A 86 -0.86 -18.29 -13.92
C LEU A 86 -0.13 -18.31 -15.26
N ASP A 87 0.97 -17.57 -15.38
CA ASP A 87 1.82 -17.54 -16.57
C ASP A 87 2.41 -18.92 -16.87
N GLU A 88 2.95 -19.59 -15.85
CA GLU A 88 3.54 -20.93 -15.97
C GLU A 88 2.52 -21.98 -16.47
N VAL A 89 1.31 -22.01 -15.90
CA VAL A 89 0.29 -22.99 -16.30
C VAL A 89 -0.36 -22.68 -17.64
N SER A 90 -0.33 -21.41 -18.08
CA SER A 90 -0.94 -20.99 -19.36
C SER A 90 -0.01 -21.23 -20.56
N HIS A 91 1.29 -21.37 -20.33
CA HIS A 91 2.26 -21.64 -21.38
C HIS A 91 2.34 -23.12 -21.74
N SER A 92 2.55 -23.40 -23.03
CA SER A 92 2.82 -24.77 -23.48
C SER A 92 4.20 -25.21 -23.01
N ARG A 93 4.33 -26.44 -22.52
CA ARG A 93 5.59 -27.00 -22.03
C ARG A 93 5.94 -28.26 -22.82
N ARG A 94 7.21 -28.42 -23.16
CA ARG A 94 7.73 -29.67 -23.72
C ARG A 94 8.43 -30.47 -22.63
N GLU A 95 8.03 -31.72 -22.46
CA GLU A 95 8.69 -32.67 -21.56
C GLU A 95 9.09 -33.91 -22.37
N LYS A 96 10.40 -34.21 -22.38
CA LYS A 96 11.01 -35.19 -23.28
C LYS A 96 10.66 -34.88 -24.75
N GLU A 97 10.02 -35.81 -25.44
CA GLU A 97 9.60 -35.65 -26.84
C GLU A 97 8.15 -35.18 -27.00
N ARG A 98 7.43 -34.93 -25.90
CA ARG A 98 6.00 -34.56 -25.96
C ARG A 98 5.77 -33.10 -25.56
N THR A 99 4.96 -32.41 -26.35
CA THR A 99 4.50 -31.06 -26.04
C THR A 99 3.11 -31.13 -25.40
N TYR A 100 2.95 -30.44 -24.29
CA TYR A 100 1.70 -30.26 -23.58
C TYR A 100 1.25 -28.82 -23.77
N ARG A 101 -0.01 -28.63 -24.18
CA ARG A 101 -0.62 -27.30 -24.27
C ARG A 101 -0.85 -26.76 -22.85
N GLY A 102 -0.59 -25.47 -22.64
CA GLY A 102 -0.97 -24.78 -21.41
C GLY A 102 -2.50 -24.66 -21.27
N PHE A 103 -2.94 -24.41 -20.05
CA PHE A 103 -4.35 -24.18 -19.74
C PHE A 103 -4.81 -22.80 -20.22
N ASN A 104 -5.98 -22.75 -20.84
CA ASN A 104 -6.67 -21.52 -21.16
C ASN A 104 -7.88 -21.35 -20.23
N PHE A 105 -7.76 -20.48 -19.23
CA PHE A 105 -8.82 -20.23 -18.24
C PHE A 105 -10.12 -19.65 -18.84
N PHE A 106 -10.08 -19.20 -20.10
CA PHE A 106 -11.25 -18.70 -20.82
C PHE A 106 -11.86 -19.72 -21.80
N ASP A 107 -11.22 -20.88 -22.01
CA ASP A 107 -11.83 -21.99 -22.75
C ASP A 107 -12.75 -22.77 -21.80
N SER A 108 -14.00 -22.98 -22.20
CA SER A 108 -15.00 -23.63 -21.36
C SER A 108 -14.64 -25.07 -20.97
N ARG A 109 -13.84 -25.77 -21.78
CA ARG A 109 -13.40 -27.14 -21.47
C ARG A 109 -12.32 -27.12 -20.41
N ASP A 110 -11.32 -26.25 -20.54
CA ASP A 110 -10.27 -26.11 -19.56
C ASP A 110 -10.84 -25.65 -18.21
N LEU A 111 -11.80 -24.72 -18.21
CA LEU A 111 -12.51 -24.30 -17.01
C LEU A 111 -13.26 -25.46 -16.34
N SER A 112 -13.96 -26.30 -17.11
CA SER A 112 -14.68 -27.46 -16.56
C SER A 112 -13.76 -28.46 -15.86
N VAL A 113 -12.54 -28.65 -16.37
CA VAL A 113 -11.51 -29.50 -15.75
C VAL A 113 -11.02 -28.88 -14.45
N LEU A 114 -10.72 -27.59 -14.44
CA LEU A 114 -10.26 -26.88 -13.24
C LEU A 114 -11.33 -26.85 -12.14
N GLU A 115 -12.60 -26.67 -12.50
CA GLU A 115 -13.72 -26.73 -11.55
C GLU A 115 -13.89 -28.12 -10.94
N ALA A 116 -13.82 -29.18 -11.75
CA ALA A 116 -13.91 -30.56 -11.25
C ALA A 116 -12.77 -30.85 -10.26
N ILE A 117 -11.54 -30.45 -10.60
CA ILE A 117 -10.36 -30.57 -9.70
C ILE A 117 -10.58 -29.78 -8.41
N SER A 118 -11.04 -28.53 -8.49
CA SER A 118 -11.25 -27.66 -7.32
C SER A 118 -12.36 -28.16 -6.39
N LYS A 119 -13.38 -28.81 -6.94
CA LYS A 119 -14.48 -29.43 -6.17
C LYS A 119 -14.09 -30.80 -5.60
N GLY A 120 -12.92 -31.32 -5.96
CA GLY A 120 -12.48 -32.67 -5.60
C GLY A 120 -13.36 -33.76 -6.23
N GLU A 121 -14.08 -33.43 -7.31
CA GLU A 121 -14.84 -34.40 -8.05
C GLU A 121 -13.83 -35.44 -8.56
N TYR A 122 -14.09 -36.72 -8.25
CA TYR A 122 -13.22 -37.86 -8.58
C TYR A 122 -11.96 -38.07 -7.70
N MET A 123 -11.80 -37.39 -6.56
CA MET A 123 -10.78 -37.75 -5.56
C MET A 123 -11.34 -38.72 -4.51
N THR A 124 -10.82 -39.95 -4.45
CA THR A 124 -11.07 -40.92 -3.36
C THR A 124 -10.38 -40.53 -2.04
N PHE A 125 -9.38 -39.65 -2.09
CA PHE A 125 -8.76 -38.98 -0.94
C PHE A 125 -8.44 -37.54 -1.38
N GLY A 126 -9.10 -36.54 -0.81
CA GLY A 126 -9.06 -35.14 -1.28
C GLY A 126 -7.68 -34.47 -1.28
N ILE A 127 -7.59 -33.28 -1.90
CA ILE A 127 -6.40 -32.42 -1.86
C ILE A 127 -6.23 -31.92 -0.42
N GLN A 128 -5.26 -32.47 0.30
CA GLN A 128 -4.78 -31.88 1.55
C GLN A 128 -3.92 -30.66 1.22
N GLY A 129 -4.35 -29.49 1.67
CA GLY A 129 -3.63 -28.22 1.57
C GLY A 129 -2.48 -28.08 2.56
#